data_AF-A0A9D9VGN7-F1
#
_entry.id   AF-A0A9D9VGN7-F1
#
_cell.length_a   1.000
_cell.length_b   1.000
_cell.length_c   1.000
_cell.angle_alpha   90.00
_cell.angle_beta   90.00
_cell.angle_gamma   90.00
#
_symmetry.space_group_name_H-M   'P 1'
#
loop_
_entity.id
_entity.type
_entity.pdbx_description
1 polymer ?
#
loop_
_entity_poly.entity_id
_entity_poly.type
_entity_poly.pdbx_seq_one_letter_code
_entity_poly.pdbx_strand_id
1 'polypeptide(L)'
;MHRFITLFLLVFMFSGAVMAQNMSDDQVIQYVKEAQKQGKTEKQITTELMRQGVTKEQVERIKKKHEDSDATKVKGKDQEAVSRQRGDKKVDEEKYKLSSSNTLESDFDRRRGDTDQREVNVDQSQEIFGHNIFTNQNLTFEPNINIATPTNYRLGPGDEVIIDVWGASETTIRQTISPEGSIHVSSIGPVYLSGLTI
;
A
#
# COMPACT_ATOMS: atom_id res chain seq x y z
N MET A 1 -62.29 4.03 -23.41
CA MET A 1 -61.41 3.44 -22.37
C MET A 1 -59.92 3.46 -22.74
N HIS A 2 -59.50 3.28 -24.01
CA HIS A 2 -58.06 3.26 -24.35
C HIS A 2 -57.32 4.61 -24.41
N ARG A 3 -58.03 5.74 -24.63
CA ARG A 3 -57.41 7.08 -24.72
C ARG A 3 -57.02 7.69 -23.36
N PHE A 4 -57.59 7.19 -22.27
CA PHE A 4 -57.23 7.61 -20.90
C PHE A 4 -56.02 6.82 -20.36
N ILE A 5 -55.84 5.57 -20.82
CA ILE A 5 -54.69 4.73 -20.45
C ILE A 5 -53.39 5.27 -21.06
N THR A 6 -53.44 5.75 -22.31
CA THR A 6 -52.28 6.38 -22.96
C THR A 6 -51.86 7.69 -22.31
N LEU A 7 -52.81 8.43 -21.70
CA LEU A 7 -52.52 9.69 -21.03
C LEU A 7 -51.93 9.49 -19.63
N PHE A 8 -52.34 8.43 -18.93
CA PHE A 8 -51.77 8.04 -17.64
C PHE A 8 -50.33 7.49 -17.79
N LEU A 9 -50.04 6.82 -18.91
CA LEU A 9 -48.70 6.29 -19.22
C LEU A 9 -47.71 7.37 -19.66
N LEU A 10 -48.19 8.53 -20.13
CA LEU A 10 -47.36 9.66 -20.56
C LEU A 10 -46.94 10.56 -19.38
N VAL A 11 -47.73 10.61 -18.31
CA VAL A 11 -47.39 11.39 -17.09
C VAL A 11 -46.30 10.69 -16.25
N PHE A 12 -46.17 9.37 -16.34
CA PHE A 12 -45.14 8.62 -15.61
C PHE A 12 -43.74 8.70 -16.25
N MET A 13 -43.65 9.06 -17.53
CA MET A 13 -42.36 9.20 -18.25
C MET A 13 -41.67 10.56 -18.03
N PHE A 14 -42.33 11.54 -17.39
CA PHE A 14 -41.77 12.88 -17.18
C PHE A 14 -41.37 13.18 -15.72
N SER A 15 -41.52 12.22 -14.80
CA SER A 15 -41.16 12.40 -13.38
C SER A 15 -40.07 11.41 -12.95
N GLY A 16 -38.89 11.50 -13.59
CA GLY A 16 -37.75 10.64 -13.28
C GLY A 16 -36.38 11.34 -13.23
N ALA A 17 -36.31 12.64 -13.50
CA ALA A 17 -35.09 13.41 -13.30
C ALA A 17 -35.02 13.89 -11.83
N VAL A 18 -34.84 12.95 -10.89
CA VAL A 18 -34.31 13.33 -9.58
C VAL A 18 -32.85 13.69 -9.83
N MET A 19 -32.61 14.98 -9.94
CA MET A 19 -31.29 15.58 -9.89
C MET A 19 -30.55 14.97 -8.71
N ALA A 20 -29.50 14.20 -8.99
CA ALA A 20 -28.53 13.80 -8.00
C ALA A 20 -27.90 15.08 -7.46
N GLN A 21 -28.42 15.59 -6.34
CA GLN A 21 -27.78 16.67 -5.62
C GLN A 21 -26.49 16.09 -5.05
N ASN A 22 -25.38 16.34 -5.74
CA ASN A 22 -24.06 16.14 -5.17
C ASN A 22 -24.04 16.90 -3.85
N MET A 23 -23.80 16.20 -2.74
CA MET A 23 -23.69 16.84 -1.43
C MET A 23 -22.63 17.94 -1.50
N SER A 24 -22.96 19.11 -0.95
CA SER A 24 -21.98 20.20 -0.82
C SER A 24 -20.86 19.78 0.13
N ASP A 25 -19.64 20.29 -0.08
CA ASP A 25 -18.48 20.02 0.76
C ASP A 25 -18.81 20.21 2.26
N ASP A 26 -19.62 21.22 2.61
CA ASP A 26 -20.05 21.47 4.00
C ASP A 26 -20.99 20.40 4.57
N GLN A 27 -21.87 19.83 3.75
CA GLN A 27 -22.79 18.76 4.15
C GLN A 27 -22.02 17.47 4.41
N VAL A 28 -20.99 17.19 3.62
CA VAL A 28 -20.09 16.04 3.82
C VAL A 28 -19.34 16.18 5.14
N ILE A 29 -18.82 17.37 5.46
CA ILE A 29 -18.13 17.64 6.73
C ILE A 29 -19.07 17.42 7.92
N GLN A 30 -20.28 17.96 7.88
CA GLN A 30 -21.27 17.78 8.95
C GLN A 30 -21.63 16.30 9.14
N TYR A 31 -21.79 15.57 8.04
CA TYR A 31 -22.09 14.15 8.08
C TYR A 31 -20.94 13.33 8.69
N VAL A 32 -19.70 13.56 8.26
CA VAL A 32 -18.52 12.88 8.83
C VAL A 32 -18.42 13.15 10.33
N LYS A 33 -18.60 14.41 10.75
CA LYS A 33 -18.56 14.81 12.16
C LYS A 33 -19.63 14.12 13.00
N GLU A 34 -20.83 13.97 12.46
CA GLU A 34 -21.94 13.27 13.12
C GLU A 34 -21.72 11.76 13.16
N ALA A 35 -21.26 11.16 12.07
CA ALA A 35 -20.94 9.74 11.99
C ALA A 35 -19.78 9.34 12.92
N GLN A 36 -18.78 10.21 13.09
CA GLN A 36 -17.70 10.04 14.06
C GLN A 36 -18.21 10.09 15.50
N LYS A 37 -19.14 11.02 15.83
CA LYS A 37 -19.79 11.05 17.15
C LYS A 37 -20.63 9.81 17.43
N GLN A 38 -21.21 9.23 16.38
CA GLN A 38 -21.97 7.99 16.44
C GLN A 38 -21.07 6.73 16.51
N GLY A 39 -19.73 6.89 16.51
CA GLY A 39 -18.78 5.79 16.63
C GLY A 39 -18.68 4.90 15.38
N LYS A 40 -19.16 5.37 14.22
CA LYS A 40 -18.99 4.64 12.96
C LYS A 40 -17.52 4.61 12.55
N THR A 41 -17.09 3.50 11.95
CA THR A 41 -15.71 3.36 11.47
C THR A 41 -15.49 4.16 10.17
N GLU A 42 -14.30 4.70 9.96
CA GLU A 42 -13.93 5.47 8.75
C GLU A 42 -14.26 4.73 7.44
N LYS A 43 -14.09 3.40 7.41
CA LYS A 43 -14.45 2.55 6.26
C LYS A 43 -15.95 2.49 6.00
N GLN A 44 -16.78 2.51 7.04
CA GLN A 44 -18.25 2.57 6.90
C GLN A 44 -18.69 3.96 6.43
N ILE A 45 -18.12 5.02 7.01
CA ILE A 45 -18.43 6.42 6.65
C ILE A 45 -18.12 6.68 5.18
N THR A 46 -16.93 6.27 4.73
CA THR A 46 -16.53 6.41 3.32
C THR A 46 -17.44 5.64 2.36
N THR A 47 -17.87 4.44 2.75
CA THR A 47 -18.81 3.64 1.94
C THR A 47 -20.18 4.31 1.86
N GLU A 48 -20.70 4.88 2.96
CA GLU A 48 -21.97 5.61 2.99
C GLU A 48 -21.91 6.91 2.18
N LEU A 49 -20.81 7.68 2.30
CA LEU A 49 -20.58 8.90 1.52
C LEU A 49 -20.50 8.62 0.01
N MET A 50 -19.82 7.54 -0.39
CA MET A 50 -19.79 7.11 -1.78
C MET A 50 -21.18 6.71 -2.30
N ARG A 51 -21.99 6.04 -1.46
CA ARG A 51 -23.39 5.72 -1.79
C ARG A 51 -24.27 6.96 -1.92
N GLN A 52 -23.94 8.03 -1.20
CA GLN A 52 -24.61 9.34 -1.29
C GLN A 52 -24.10 10.20 -2.46
N GLY A 53 -23.22 9.67 -3.31
CA GLY A 53 -22.76 10.33 -4.54
C GLY A 53 -21.53 11.23 -4.35
N VAL A 54 -20.85 11.14 -3.21
CA VAL A 54 -19.61 11.88 -2.97
C VAL A 54 -18.44 11.15 -3.65
N THR A 55 -17.65 11.88 -4.44
CA THR A 55 -16.49 11.29 -5.12
C THR A 55 -15.29 11.18 -4.18
N LYS A 56 -14.37 10.25 -4.45
CA LYS A 56 -13.16 10.05 -3.61
C LYS A 56 -12.30 11.31 -3.56
N GLU A 57 -12.22 12.01 -4.68
CA GLU A 57 -11.47 13.26 -4.83
C GLU A 57 -12.09 14.40 -4.00
N GLN A 58 -13.42 14.40 -3.81
CA GLN A 58 -14.11 15.35 -2.93
C GLN A 58 -13.76 15.07 -1.46
N VAL A 59 -13.78 13.80 -1.03
CA VAL A 59 -13.42 13.43 0.35
C VAL A 59 -11.97 13.77 0.66
N GLU A 60 -11.03 13.48 -0.25
CA GLU A 60 -9.61 13.80 -0.07
C GLU A 60 -9.34 15.30 -0.01
N ARG A 61 -9.97 16.08 -0.89
CA ARG A 61 -9.88 17.54 -0.88
C ARG A 61 -10.41 18.13 0.43
N ILE A 62 -11.52 17.61 0.95
CA ILE A 62 -12.11 18.06 2.21
C ILE A 62 -11.20 17.70 3.39
N LYS A 63 -10.68 16.47 3.42
CA LYS A 63 -9.73 16.01 4.45
C LYS A 63 -8.52 16.94 4.51
N LYS A 64 -7.90 17.23 3.36
CA LYS A 64 -6.75 18.13 3.26
C LYS A 64 -7.09 19.56 3.74
N LYS A 65 -8.22 20.12 3.30
CA LYS A 65 -8.67 21.46 3.73
C LYS A 65 -8.87 21.55 5.24
N HIS A 66 -9.41 20.50 5.88
CA HIS A 66 -9.64 20.50 7.32
C HIS A 66 -8.35 20.29 8.12
N GLU A 67 -7.46 19.41 7.66
CA GLU A 67 -6.15 19.16 8.25
C GLU A 67 -5.28 20.44 8.27
N ASP A 68 -5.25 21.18 7.15
CA ASP A 68 -4.55 22.47 7.04
C ASP A 68 -5.20 23.57 7.91
N SER A 69 -6.52 23.50 8.11
CA SER A 69 -7.28 24.46 8.91
C SER A 69 -7.11 24.25 10.42
N ASP A 70 -7.06 23.00 10.88
CA ASP A 70 -6.78 22.65 12.29
C ASP A 70 -5.33 22.96 12.67
N ALA A 71 -4.38 22.81 11.74
CA ALA A 71 -2.97 23.22 11.95
C ALA A 71 -2.81 24.74 12.15
N THR A 72 -3.72 25.55 11.60
CA THR A 72 -3.69 27.02 11.72
C THR A 72 -4.46 27.52 12.96
N LYS A 73 -5.40 26.73 13.50
CA LYS A 73 -6.26 27.14 14.63
C LYS A 73 -5.65 26.92 16.03
N VAL A 74 -4.53 26.21 16.13
CA VAL A 74 -3.76 26.03 17.39
C VAL A 74 -2.69 27.11 17.60
N LYS A 75 -2.38 27.93 16.58
CA LYS A 75 -1.32 28.96 16.64
C LYS A 75 -1.85 30.34 17.08
N GLY A 76 -2.67 30.34 18.11
CA GLY A 76 -3.33 31.54 18.63
C GLY A 76 -3.20 31.66 20.15
N LYS A 77 -1.99 31.57 20.68
CA LYS A 77 -1.53 32.24 21.91
C LYS A 77 -0.02 32.00 22.08
N ASP A 78 0.64 33.06 22.52
CA ASP A 78 2.01 33.16 23.00
C ASP A 78 3.12 33.32 21.94
N GLN A 79 3.37 34.60 21.66
CA GLN A 79 4.62 35.14 21.15
C GLN A 79 5.66 35.14 22.29
N GLU A 80 6.80 34.48 22.12
CA GLU A 80 8.07 35.10 22.51
C GLU A 80 9.21 34.58 21.62
N ALA A 81 10.06 35.52 21.24
CA ALA A 81 10.99 35.44 20.14
C ALA A 81 12.35 34.85 20.53
N VAL A 82 12.89 33.94 19.72
CA VAL A 82 14.34 33.85 19.50
C VAL A 82 14.61 33.63 18.01
N SER A 83 15.47 34.49 17.48
CA SER A 83 15.85 34.63 16.09
C SER A 83 17.13 33.85 15.77
N ARG A 84 17.26 33.43 14.50
CA ARG A 84 18.43 32.90 13.76
C ARG A 84 18.66 31.39 13.98
N GLN A 85 18.67 30.51 12.96
CA GLN A 85 19.49 30.55 11.75
C GLN A 85 18.96 29.57 10.66
N ARG A 86 19.36 29.80 9.41
CA ARG A 86 18.81 29.29 8.15
C ARG A 86 19.42 27.93 7.74
N GLY A 87 18.54 26.97 7.40
CA GLY A 87 18.71 25.94 6.36
C GLY A 87 19.44 24.65 6.74
N ASP A 88 18.70 23.55 6.91
CA ASP A 88 18.85 22.34 6.08
C ASP A 88 17.64 21.41 6.25
N LYS A 89 17.28 20.69 5.18
CA LYS A 89 16.15 19.76 5.09
C LYS A 89 16.45 18.51 5.91
N LYS A 90 15.51 18.06 6.75
CA LYS A 90 15.46 16.67 7.21
C LYS A 90 14.08 16.09 6.90
N VAL A 91 14.14 14.97 6.21
CA VAL A 91 13.06 14.07 5.82
C VAL A 91 12.54 13.40 7.08
N ASP A 92 11.21 13.43 7.25
CA ASP A 92 10.51 12.78 8.34
C ASP A 92 10.64 11.25 8.22
N GLU A 93 11.27 10.64 9.22
CA GLU A 93 11.34 9.21 9.40
C GLU A 93 10.14 8.79 10.26
N GLU A 94 9.17 8.12 9.62
CA GLU A 94 7.95 7.66 10.26
C GLU A 94 8.24 6.70 11.42
N LYS A 95 7.88 7.17 12.61
CA LYS A 95 7.84 6.42 13.85
C LYS A 95 6.67 5.44 13.82
N TYR A 96 6.93 4.18 13.43
CA TYR A 96 5.99 3.07 13.64
C TYR A 96 5.80 2.85 15.15
N LYS A 97 4.73 3.43 15.69
CA LYS A 97 4.16 3.05 16.98
C LYS A 97 3.54 1.66 16.83
N LEU A 98 4.25 0.61 17.24
CA LEU A 98 3.65 -0.71 17.44
C LEU A 98 2.77 -0.63 18.70
N SER A 99 1.48 -0.34 18.50
CA SER A 99 0.47 -0.62 19.51
C SER A 99 0.39 -2.13 19.68
N SER A 100 0.81 -2.61 20.84
CA SER A 100 0.48 -3.94 21.34
C SER A 100 -1.04 -4.07 21.44
N SER A 101 -1.68 -4.51 20.36
CA SER A 101 -3.04 -5.04 20.41
C SER A 101 -2.93 -6.56 20.30
N ASN A 102 -2.58 -7.16 21.43
CA ASN A 102 -2.60 -8.60 21.62
C ASN A 102 -4.07 -9.06 21.54
N THR A 103 -4.49 -9.62 20.41
CA THR A 103 -5.80 -10.29 20.33
C THR A 103 -5.75 -11.40 19.30
N LEU A 104 -6.32 -12.55 19.71
CA LEU A 104 -6.65 -13.76 18.95
C LEU A 104 -5.52 -14.79 18.91
N GLU A 105 -5.44 -15.65 19.93
CA GLU A 105 -6.13 -16.96 19.98
C GLU A 105 -5.56 -17.97 18.97
N SER A 106 -4.67 -18.82 19.46
CA SER A 106 -4.48 -20.17 18.94
C SER A 106 -4.63 -21.17 20.08
N ASP A 107 -5.88 -21.58 20.28
CA ASP A 107 -6.26 -22.83 20.94
C ASP A 107 -5.72 -24.01 20.14
N PHE A 108 -4.43 -24.35 20.23
CA PHE A 108 -3.94 -25.66 19.80
C PHE A 108 -2.52 -25.94 20.36
N ASP A 109 -2.47 -26.52 21.56
CA ASP A 109 -1.55 -27.59 22.01
C ASP A 109 -1.38 -27.62 23.54
N ARG A 110 -2.48 -27.91 24.25
CA ARG A 110 -2.38 -28.44 25.62
C ARG A 110 -2.25 -29.96 25.56
N ARG A 111 -1.06 -30.48 25.21
CA ARG A 111 -0.60 -31.86 25.51
C ARG A 111 0.79 -32.16 24.94
N ARG A 112 1.85 -31.52 25.47
CA ARG A 112 3.17 -32.19 25.52
C ARG A 112 4.10 -31.53 26.53
N GLY A 113 4.43 -32.30 27.56
CA GLY A 113 5.69 -32.29 28.31
C GLY A 113 6.26 -30.94 28.74
N ASP A 114 6.00 -30.59 30.00
CA ASP A 114 7.03 -30.27 30.99
C ASP A 114 8.42 -29.91 30.41
N THR A 115 8.61 -28.65 30.07
CA THR A 115 9.94 -28.03 30.04
C THR A 115 9.72 -26.60 30.48
N ASP A 116 9.97 -26.39 31.77
CA ASP A 116 10.41 -25.16 32.41
C ASP A 116 10.48 -23.97 31.43
N GLN A 117 9.39 -23.19 31.34
CA GLN A 117 9.46 -21.82 30.85
C GLN A 117 10.20 -21.02 31.91
N ARG A 118 11.51 -21.23 32.01
CA ARG A 118 12.39 -20.25 32.64
C ARG A 118 12.38 -19.06 31.70
N GLU A 119 11.57 -18.07 32.03
CA GLU A 119 11.85 -16.69 31.67
C GLU A 119 13.24 -16.38 32.22
N VAL A 120 14.28 -16.70 31.45
CA VAL A 120 15.62 -16.22 31.73
C VAL A 120 15.51 -14.72 31.52
N ASN A 121 15.42 -13.99 32.63
CA ASN A 121 15.75 -12.58 32.67
C ASN A 121 17.24 -12.49 32.30
N VAL A 122 17.53 -12.54 31.00
CA VAL A 122 18.87 -12.29 30.47
C VAL A 122 19.11 -10.83 30.75
N ASP A 123 20.01 -10.56 31.69
CA ASP A 123 20.51 -9.22 31.94
C ASP A 123 20.98 -8.65 30.60
N GLN A 124 20.29 -7.60 30.12
CA GLN A 124 20.59 -6.94 28.85
C GLN A 124 22.05 -6.43 28.79
N SER A 125 22.75 -6.37 29.93
CA SER A 125 24.18 -6.06 30.01
C SER A 125 25.11 -7.16 29.46
N GLN A 126 24.63 -8.41 29.36
CA GLN A 126 25.41 -9.56 28.86
C GLN A 126 25.05 -9.96 27.43
N GLU A 127 24.09 -9.28 26.80
CA GLU A 127 23.73 -9.55 25.41
C GLU A 127 24.82 -9.02 24.47
N ILE A 128 25.49 -9.94 23.79
CA ILE A 128 26.44 -9.63 22.73
C ILE A 128 25.66 -9.03 21.55
N PHE A 129 26.05 -7.84 21.09
CA PHE A 129 25.40 -7.16 19.98
C PHE A 129 25.25 -8.09 18.76
N GLY A 130 24.02 -8.25 18.29
CA GLY A 130 23.68 -9.08 17.12
C GLY A 130 23.45 -10.57 17.42
N HIS A 131 23.66 -11.05 18.64
CA HIS A 131 23.38 -12.46 19.00
C HIS A 131 21.92 -12.85 18.74
N ASN A 132 20.99 -11.93 19.02
CA ASN A 132 19.56 -12.08 18.79
C ASN A 132 19.16 -12.26 17.32
N ILE A 133 19.99 -11.81 16.36
CA ILE A 133 19.75 -11.96 14.92
C ILE A 133 20.00 -13.41 14.47
N PHE A 134 20.76 -14.20 15.23
CA PHE A 134 21.12 -15.58 14.85
C PHE A 134 20.46 -16.65 15.72
N THR A 135 19.84 -16.28 16.85
CA THR A 135 19.21 -17.24 17.77
C THR A 135 17.70 -17.41 17.59
N ASN A 136 17.08 -16.66 16.67
CA ASN A 136 15.65 -16.82 16.40
C ASN A 136 15.40 -18.11 15.58
N GLN A 137 14.40 -18.89 15.95
CA GLN A 137 14.07 -20.16 15.26
C GLN A 137 13.46 -19.95 13.87
N ASN A 138 12.90 -18.76 13.59
CA ASN A 138 12.27 -18.40 12.31
C ASN A 138 13.06 -17.30 11.57
N LEU A 139 14.36 -17.52 11.37
CA LEU A 139 15.20 -16.61 10.58
C LEU A 139 15.04 -16.92 9.08
N THR A 140 14.59 -15.91 8.32
CA THR A 140 14.76 -15.89 6.87
C THR A 140 15.62 -14.69 6.49
N PHE A 141 16.67 -14.96 5.72
CA PHE A 141 17.58 -13.95 5.19
C PHE A 141 17.29 -13.64 3.73
N GLU A 142 16.19 -14.19 3.20
CA GLU A 142 15.83 -13.99 1.82
C GLU A 142 15.10 -12.65 1.69
N PRO A 143 15.71 -11.66 1.01
CA PRO A 143 15.01 -10.43 0.75
C PRO A 143 13.89 -10.72 -0.27
N ASN A 144 12.68 -10.24 0.00
CA ASN A 144 11.60 -10.30 -0.99
C ASN A 144 11.86 -9.26 -2.09
N ILE A 145 12.66 -9.63 -3.10
CA ILE A 145 13.05 -8.73 -4.18
C ILE A 145 12.17 -8.96 -5.41
N ASN A 146 11.30 -7.99 -5.68
CA ASN A 146 10.75 -7.73 -7.00
C ASN A 146 11.19 -6.32 -7.42
N ILE A 147 12.48 -6.21 -7.76
CA ILE A 147 13.08 -4.97 -8.24
C ILE A 147 13.30 -5.07 -9.74
N ALA A 148 13.08 -3.98 -10.47
CA ALA A 148 13.39 -3.93 -11.89
C ALA A 148 14.90 -4.09 -12.11
N THR A 149 15.28 -4.72 -13.22
CA THR A 149 16.68 -4.75 -13.66
C THR A 149 17.15 -3.31 -13.94
N PRO A 150 18.27 -2.87 -13.37
CA PRO A 150 18.76 -1.51 -13.59
C PRO A 150 19.17 -1.32 -15.05
N THR A 151 19.15 -0.07 -15.55
CA THR A 151 19.48 0.25 -16.96
C THR A 151 20.89 -0.15 -17.37
N ASN A 152 21.81 -0.26 -16.40
CA ASN A 152 23.20 -0.69 -16.61
C ASN A 152 23.47 -2.11 -16.09
N TYR A 153 22.44 -2.95 -15.97
CA TYR A 153 22.61 -4.34 -15.59
C TYR A 153 23.50 -5.06 -16.60
N ARG A 154 24.48 -5.80 -16.11
CA ARG A 154 25.34 -6.65 -16.93
C ARG A 154 24.89 -8.08 -16.76
N LEU A 155 24.56 -8.72 -17.87
CA LEU A 155 24.18 -10.12 -17.91
C LEU A 155 25.33 -10.99 -17.41
N GLY A 156 25.01 -11.91 -16.51
CA GLY A 156 25.93 -12.86 -15.90
C GLY A 156 25.42 -14.31 -15.96
N PRO A 157 26.28 -15.28 -15.62
CA PRO A 157 25.86 -16.68 -15.50
C PRO A 157 24.73 -16.85 -14.48
N GLY A 158 23.73 -17.66 -14.84
CA GLY A 158 22.55 -17.89 -14.00
C GLY A 158 21.39 -16.92 -14.25
N ASP A 159 21.58 -15.85 -15.02
CA ASP A 159 20.47 -15.00 -15.46
C ASP A 159 19.58 -15.74 -16.47
N GLU A 160 18.27 -15.57 -16.36
CA GLU A 160 17.31 -16.02 -17.38
C GLU A 160 16.99 -14.87 -18.33
N VAL A 161 17.12 -15.15 -19.63
CA VAL A 161 16.75 -14.22 -20.70
C VAL A 161 15.56 -14.76 -21.49
N ILE A 162 14.66 -13.86 -21.85
CA ILE A 162 13.51 -14.12 -22.72
C ILE A 162 13.72 -13.27 -23.97
N ILE A 163 13.84 -13.92 -25.12
CA ILE A 163 14.05 -13.27 -26.41
C ILE A 163 12.80 -13.49 -27.25
N ASP A 164 12.11 -12.40 -27.55
CA ASP A 164 10.94 -12.41 -28.42
C ASP A 164 11.30 -11.90 -29.81
N VAL A 165 11.15 -12.77 -30.81
CA VAL A 165 11.36 -12.46 -32.23
C VAL A 165 10.00 -12.27 -32.86
N TRP A 166 9.82 -11.13 -33.54
CA TRP A 166 8.58 -10.75 -34.21
C TRP A 166 8.84 -10.47 -35.71
N GLY A 167 7.85 -10.69 -36.57
CA GLY A 167 7.94 -10.38 -38.00
C GLY A 167 7.38 -11.49 -38.88
N ALA A 168 8.15 -11.93 -39.87
CA ALA A 168 7.74 -13.02 -40.77
C ALA A 168 7.71 -14.40 -40.10
N SER A 169 8.42 -14.56 -38.97
CA SER A 169 8.40 -15.73 -38.13
C SER A 169 8.47 -15.28 -36.68
N GLU A 170 7.56 -15.77 -35.85
CA GLU A 170 7.48 -15.46 -34.42
C GLU A 170 8.12 -16.58 -33.61
N THR A 171 8.97 -16.23 -32.65
CA THR A 171 9.52 -17.21 -31.70
C THR A 171 9.87 -16.55 -30.38
N THR A 172 9.58 -17.24 -29.28
CA THR A 172 10.00 -16.85 -27.93
C THR A 172 11.01 -17.88 -27.44
N ILE A 173 12.21 -17.41 -27.11
CA ILE A 173 13.30 -18.23 -26.61
C ILE A 173 13.53 -17.86 -25.15
N ARG A 174 13.36 -18.82 -24.24
CA ARG A 174 13.66 -18.66 -22.81
C ARG A 174 14.83 -19.55 -22.45
N GLN A 175 15.95 -18.95 -22.04
CA GLN A 175 17.15 -19.69 -21.67
C GLN A 175 17.89 -19.02 -20.53
N THR A 176 18.54 -19.85 -19.71
CA THR A 176 19.47 -19.41 -18.67
C THR A 176 20.87 -19.33 -19.25
N ILE A 177 21.60 -18.26 -18.90
CA ILE A 177 22.99 -18.06 -19.32
C ILE A 177 23.87 -19.11 -18.63
N SER A 178 24.61 -19.88 -19.44
CA SER A 178 25.55 -20.89 -18.96
C SER A 178 26.72 -20.28 -18.16
N PRO A 179 27.46 -21.07 -17.36
CA PRO A 179 28.71 -20.63 -16.71
C PRO A 179 29.74 -20.03 -17.68
N GLU A 180 29.74 -20.50 -18.93
CA GLU A 180 30.58 -19.99 -20.01
C GLU A 180 30.06 -18.66 -20.60
N GLY A 181 28.96 -18.12 -20.06
CA GLY A 181 28.41 -16.83 -20.47
C GLY A 181 27.64 -16.87 -21.79
N SER A 182 27.15 -18.04 -22.21
CA SER A 182 26.45 -18.21 -23.50
C SER A 182 25.08 -18.88 -23.37
N ILE A 183 24.21 -18.63 -24.34
CA ILE A 183 22.95 -19.35 -24.57
C ILE A 183 22.99 -20.05 -25.92
N HIS A 184 22.20 -21.12 -26.11
CA HIS A 184 22.18 -21.89 -27.34
C HIS A 184 20.88 -21.67 -28.11
N VAL A 185 20.90 -20.82 -29.13
CA VAL A 185 19.68 -20.52 -29.89
C VAL A 185 19.59 -21.43 -31.12
N SER A 186 18.42 -22.05 -31.31
CA SER A 186 18.16 -22.93 -32.45
C SER A 186 18.41 -22.20 -33.77
N SER A 187 19.04 -22.87 -34.73
CA SER A 187 19.38 -22.35 -36.06
C SER A 187 20.48 -21.26 -36.13
N ILE A 188 21.00 -20.76 -34.99
CA ILE A 188 22.14 -19.82 -34.98
C ILE A 188 23.35 -20.33 -34.16
N GLY A 189 23.13 -21.19 -33.17
CA GLY A 189 24.19 -21.75 -32.32
C GLY A 189 24.43 -20.95 -31.03
N PRO A 190 25.65 -21.02 -30.45
CA PRO A 190 25.96 -20.37 -29.18
C PRO A 190 26.09 -18.84 -29.33
N VAL A 191 25.40 -18.09 -28.47
CA VAL A 191 25.46 -16.64 -28.39
C VAL A 191 26.02 -16.23 -27.03
N TYR A 192 27.10 -15.46 -27.02
CA TYR A 192 27.75 -14.97 -25.80
C TYR A 192 27.07 -13.69 -25.32
N LEU A 193 26.56 -13.73 -24.09
CA LEU A 193 25.81 -12.63 -23.48
C LEU A 193 26.52 -12.03 -22.26
N SER A 194 27.49 -12.74 -21.68
CA SER A 194 28.20 -12.29 -20.47
C SER A 194 28.85 -10.92 -20.67
N GLY A 195 28.56 -10.01 -19.75
CA GLY A 195 29.10 -8.65 -19.74
C GLY A 195 28.37 -7.66 -20.66
N LEU A 196 27.42 -8.13 -21.48
CA LEU A 196 26.52 -7.25 -22.24
C LEU A 196 25.43 -6.69 -21.34
N THR A 197 24.88 -5.53 -21.73
CA THR A 197 23.70 -4.94 -21.10
C THR A 197 22.45 -5.42 -21.81
N ILE A 198 21.32 -5.44 -21.09
CA ILE A 198 19.99 -5.69 -21.66
C ILE A 198 19.53 -4.56 -22.58
#